data_AF-A0A2G6PK46-F1
#
_entry.id   AF-A0A2G6PK46-F1
#
_cell.length_a   1.000
_cell.length_b   1.000
_cell.length_c   1.000
_cell.angle_alpha   90.00
_cell.angle_beta   90.00
_cell.angle_gamma   90.00
#
_symmetry.space_group_name_H-M   'P 1'
#
loop_
_entity.id
_entity.type
_entity.pdbx_description
1 polymer ?
#
loop_
_entity_poly.entity_id
_entity_poly.type
_entity_poly.pdbx_seq_one_letter_code
_entity_poly.pdbx_strand_id
1 'polypeptide(L)'
;MENKITHTLSEGEVQNKVKEWFWPFIKLIREGKKINISDYREVEPDIDLFLNDIIIEIANFSGYQTREDIIREDFILDEQAKRALELQSNIDENLGQVNEVLDGGKTKSIEGINISYEELAERIGDLYYDSLAVFIADLKDNIDNKEIKSLLNEAFSNISTAWGYCEKPVEDYLESIKEKPEKVKTFKHTNQIKGIGIDNKELAKRIGNLVNSELSKFLEAFSEKMYKDGIADEGRIPSRIKLATELYSCASRLKEASQIL
;
A
#
# COMPACT_ATOMS: atom_id res chain seq x y z
N MET A 1 -1.92 14.44 30.78
CA MET A 1 -1.70 13.70 29.53
C MET A 1 -2.95 13.91 28.69
N GLU A 2 -2.87 14.80 27.71
CA GLU A 2 -3.99 15.12 26.83
C GLU A 2 -4.21 13.97 25.85
N ASN A 3 -5.44 13.44 25.83
CA ASN A 3 -5.90 12.47 24.85
C ASN A 3 -5.82 13.10 23.45
N LYS A 4 -4.80 12.75 22.65
CA LYS A 4 -4.83 12.96 21.20
C LYS A 4 -5.80 11.95 20.60
N ILE A 5 -7.08 12.32 20.56
CA ILE A 5 -8.08 11.67 19.71
C ILE A 5 -7.66 11.99 18.28
N THR A 6 -7.07 11.02 17.56
CA THR A 6 -6.79 11.15 16.13
C THR A 6 -8.10 11.00 15.38
N HIS A 7 -8.71 12.13 15.02
CA HIS A 7 -9.88 12.18 14.15
C HIS A 7 -9.50 11.62 12.77
N THR A 8 -10.22 10.60 12.33
CA THR A 8 -10.22 10.13 10.93
C THR A 8 -10.96 11.15 10.08
N LEU A 9 -10.33 11.63 9.00
CA LEU A 9 -10.97 12.52 8.03
C LEU A 9 -11.77 11.68 7.03
N SER A 10 -13.09 11.83 7.03
CA SER A 10 -13.99 11.40 5.98
C SER A 10 -13.65 12.05 4.63
N GLU A 11 -14.16 11.50 3.53
CA GLU A 11 -14.04 12.08 2.19
C GLU A 11 -14.48 13.56 2.16
N GLY A 12 -15.53 13.91 2.91
CA GLY A 12 -15.97 15.29 3.07
C GLY A 12 -14.96 16.18 3.81
N GLU A 13 -14.23 15.63 4.76
CA GLU A 13 -13.16 16.33 5.48
C GLU A 13 -11.92 16.53 4.61
N VAL A 14 -11.55 15.56 3.78
CA VAL A 14 -10.50 15.70 2.75
C VAL A 14 -10.87 16.81 1.76
N GLN A 15 -12.09 16.79 1.23
CA GLN A 15 -12.58 17.82 0.31
C GLN A 15 -12.63 19.21 0.95
N ASN A 16 -12.95 19.30 2.24
CA ASN A 16 -12.88 20.57 2.97
C ASN A 16 -11.43 21.05 3.12
N LYS A 17 -10.50 20.14 3.44
CA LYS A 17 -9.06 20.45 3.56
C LYS A 17 -8.45 20.92 2.24
N VAL A 18 -8.79 20.28 1.13
CA VAL A 18 -8.39 20.73 -0.20
C VAL A 18 -8.87 22.16 -0.45
N LYS A 19 -10.14 22.47 -0.14
CA LYS A 19 -10.70 23.83 -0.30
C LYS A 19 -10.07 24.87 0.60
N GLU A 20 -9.69 24.50 1.82
CA GLU A 20 -8.99 25.38 2.77
C GLU A 20 -7.66 25.87 2.21
N TRP A 21 -6.89 24.97 1.57
CA TRP A 21 -5.56 25.27 1.03
C TRP A 21 -5.56 25.76 -0.42
N PHE A 22 -6.61 25.42 -1.18
CA PHE A 22 -6.77 25.82 -2.57
C PHE A 22 -6.72 27.34 -2.77
N TRP A 23 -7.57 28.11 -2.07
CA TRP A 23 -7.64 29.57 -2.28
C TRP A 23 -6.36 30.32 -1.85
N PRO A 24 -5.73 30.00 -0.71
CA PRO A 24 -4.42 30.55 -0.36
C PRO A 24 -3.37 30.32 -1.45
N PHE A 25 -3.29 29.11 -2.00
CA PHE A 25 -2.30 28.78 -3.03
C PHE A 25 -2.58 29.50 -4.34
N ILE A 26 -3.83 29.55 -4.79
CA ILE A 26 -4.25 30.35 -5.95
C ILE A 26 -3.85 31.82 -5.80
N LYS A 27 -4.02 32.40 -4.61
CA LYS A 27 -3.64 33.79 -4.37
C LYS A 27 -2.14 33.99 -4.54
N LEU A 28 -1.32 33.10 -3.99
CA LEU A 28 0.13 33.16 -4.10
C LEU A 28 0.60 33.02 -5.55
N ILE A 29 0.03 32.08 -6.30
CA ILE A 29 0.32 31.88 -7.72
C ILE A 29 -0.01 33.13 -8.53
N ARG A 30 -1.17 33.75 -8.29
CA ARG A 30 -1.57 35.01 -8.94
C ARG A 30 -0.68 36.20 -8.58
N GLU A 31 -0.04 36.18 -7.42
CA GLU A 31 0.97 37.15 -7.00
C GLU A 31 2.36 36.83 -7.59
N GLY A 32 2.50 35.76 -8.39
CA GLY A 32 3.77 35.30 -8.97
C GLY A 32 4.72 34.68 -7.95
N LYS A 33 4.20 34.18 -6.83
CA LYS A 33 4.99 33.55 -5.76
C LYS A 33 4.98 32.03 -5.90
N LYS A 34 6.14 31.44 -5.67
CA LYS A 34 6.27 29.97 -5.53
C LYS A 34 5.80 29.51 -4.16
N ILE A 35 5.21 28.31 -4.13
CA ILE A 35 4.70 27.63 -2.95
C ILE A 35 5.75 26.64 -2.49
N ASN A 36 6.42 26.92 -1.38
CA ASN A 36 7.36 26.00 -0.77
C ASN A 36 6.67 25.12 0.28
N ILE A 37 6.47 23.84 -0.02
CA ILE A 37 5.67 22.94 0.81
C ILE A 37 6.25 22.74 2.21
N SER A 38 7.57 22.83 2.38
CA SER A 38 8.18 22.75 3.72
C SER A 38 7.63 23.80 4.68
N ASP A 39 7.36 25.01 4.18
CA ASP A 39 6.94 26.15 4.99
C ASP A 39 5.49 25.99 5.47
N TYR A 40 4.70 25.20 4.75
CA TYR A 40 3.30 24.94 5.09
C TYR A 40 3.13 23.76 6.04
N ARG A 41 4.11 22.84 6.15
CA ARG A 41 4.05 21.74 7.13
C ARG A 41 4.09 22.20 8.58
N GLU A 42 4.61 23.39 8.86
CA GLU A 42 4.53 23.96 10.21
C GLU A 42 3.08 24.30 10.60
N VAL A 43 2.24 24.61 9.62
CA VAL A 43 0.84 25.00 9.82
C VAL A 43 -0.11 23.81 9.63
N GLU A 44 0.17 22.96 8.65
CA GLU A 44 -0.56 21.72 8.36
C GLU A 44 0.46 20.58 8.17
N PRO A 45 0.81 19.87 9.25
CA PRO A 45 1.81 18.80 9.20
C PRO A 45 1.50 17.68 8.21
N ASP A 46 0.21 17.49 7.91
CA ASP A 46 -0.30 16.44 7.03
C ASP A 46 -0.59 16.93 5.60
N ILE A 47 -0.09 18.12 5.20
CA ILE A 47 -0.39 18.72 3.89
C ILE A 47 -0.01 17.83 2.70
N ASP A 48 1.00 16.97 2.86
CA ASP A 48 1.44 16.01 1.83
C ASP A 48 0.33 15.05 1.41
N LEU A 49 -0.60 14.72 2.32
CA LEU A 49 -1.71 13.80 2.06
C LEU A 49 -2.72 14.33 1.07
N PHE A 50 -2.84 15.65 0.99
CA PHE A 50 -3.84 16.34 0.16
C PHE A 50 -3.18 17.07 -0.99
N LEU A 51 -1.84 17.05 -1.05
CA LEU A 51 -1.06 17.86 -1.97
C LEU A 51 -1.40 17.55 -3.42
N ASN A 52 -1.60 16.27 -3.76
CA ASN A 52 -1.98 15.86 -5.10
C ASN A 52 -3.34 16.44 -5.51
N ASP A 53 -4.35 16.30 -4.64
CA ASP A 53 -5.71 16.80 -4.91
C ASP A 53 -5.74 18.32 -5.02
N ILE A 54 -4.97 19.01 -4.17
CA ILE A 54 -4.79 20.46 -4.24
C ILE A 54 -4.18 20.85 -5.59
N ILE A 55 -3.12 20.17 -6.03
CA ILE A 55 -2.46 20.45 -7.32
C ILE A 55 -3.43 20.22 -8.49
N ILE A 56 -4.18 19.11 -8.48
CA ILE A 56 -5.18 18.80 -9.51
C ILE A 56 -6.24 19.89 -9.58
N GLU A 57 -6.79 20.30 -8.43
CA GLU A 57 -7.82 21.33 -8.38
C GLU A 57 -7.29 22.68 -8.89
N ILE A 58 -6.05 23.04 -8.54
CA ILE A 58 -5.41 24.26 -9.04
C ILE A 58 -5.15 24.18 -10.55
N ALA A 59 -4.69 23.03 -11.06
CA ALA A 59 -4.49 22.82 -12.50
C ALA A 59 -5.79 23.03 -13.28
N ASN A 60 -6.88 22.41 -12.80
CA ASN A 60 -8.22 22.55 -13.38
C ASN A 60 -8.73 24.00 -13.37
N PHE A 61 -8.38 24.78 -12.34
CA PHE A 61 -8.83 26.17 -12.21
C PHE A 61 -7.96 27.18 -12.98
N SER A 62 -6.67 26.93 -13.10
CA SER A 62 -5.68 27.94 -13.52
C SER A 62 -5.31 27.87 -15.00
N GLY A 63 -5.87 26.89 -15.73
CA GLY A 63 -5.65 26.73 -17.16
C GLY A 63 -4.29 26.11 -17.52
N TYR A 64 -3.64 25.45 -16.55
CA TYR A 64 -2.46 24.62 -16.83
C TYR A 64 -2.84 23.46 -17.75
N GLN A 65 -1.91 23.06 -18.64
CA GLN A 65 -2.15 21.95 -19.55
C GLN A 65 -1.95 20.59 -18.87
N THR A 66 -1.00 20.52 -17.92
CA THR A 66 -0.65 19.29 -17.21
C THR A 66 -0.40 19.57 -15.73
N ARG A 67 -0.48 18.51 -14.91
CA ARG A 67 -0.09 18.53 -13.49
C ARG A 67 1.40 18.82 -13.32
N GLU A 68 2.22 18.37 -14.25
CA GLU A 68 3.66 18.53 -14.21
C GLU A 68 4.06 20.00 -14.44
N ASP A 69 3.31 20.73 -15.26
CA ASP A 69 3.55 22.15 -15.53
C ASP A 69 3.37 22.99 -14.26
N ILE A 70 2.27 22.78 -13.53
CA ILE A 70 2.02 23.49 -12.28
C ILE A 70 3.05 23.15 -11.20
N ILE A 71 3.42 21.87 -11.06
CA ILE A 71 4.45 21.45 -10.09
C ILE A 71 5.78 22.16 -10.38
N ARG A 72 6.19 22.21 -11.65
CA ARG A 72 7.46 22.83 -12.08
C ARG A 72 7.45 24.34 -11.90
N GLU A 73 6.34 24.99 -12.22
CA GLU A 73 6.27 26.46 -12.30
C GLU A 73 6.03 27.06 -10.91
N ASP A 74 5.10 26.50 -10.15
CA ASP A 74 4.58 27.11 -8.93
C ASP A 74 5.02 26.45 -7.63
N PHE A 75 5.43 25.18 -7.64
CA PHE A 75 5.77 24.46 -6.40
C PHE A 75 7.29 24.31 -6.21
N ILE A 76 7.72 24.38 -4.95
CA ILE A 76 9.04 23.97 -4.48
C ILE A 76 8.80 22.78 -3.54
N LEU A 77 9.17 21.60 -4.02
CA LEU A 77 8.95 20.34 -3.34
C LEU A 77 10.26 19.81 -2.75
N ASP A 78 10.23 19.43 -1.48
CA ASP A 78 11.29 18.64 -0.87
C ASP A 78 11.12 17.14 -1.19
N GLU A 79 12.08 16.33 -0.77
CA GLU A 79 12.09 14.89 -1.05
C GLU A 79 10.86 14.16 -0.48
N GLN A 80 10.31 14.63 0.64
CA GLN A 80 9.11 14.03 1.23
C GLN A 80 7.88 14.30 0.36
N ALA A 81 7.67 15.54 -0.08
CA ALA A 81 6.56 15.91 -0.95
C ALA A 81 6.65 15.22 -2.32
N LYS A 82 7.87 15.10 -2.88
CA LYS A 82 8.10 14.38 -4.15
C LYS A 82 7.68 12.91 -4.04
N ARG A 83 8.12 12.22 -2.99
CA ARG A 83 7.76 10.82 -2.76
C ARG A 83 6.25 10.63 -2.61
N ALA A 84 5.57 11.54 -1.91
CA ALA A 84 4.11 11.48 -1.77
C ALA A 84 3.41 11.60 -3.14
N LEU A 85 3.85 12.53 -3.98
CA LEU A 85 3.28 12.72 -5.32
C LEU A 85 3.61 11.57 -6.29
N GLU A 86 4.82 11.02 -6.24
CA GLU A 86 5.22 9.84 -7.03
C GLU A 86 4.39 8.62 -6.64
N LEU A 87 4.20 8.41 -5.33
CA LEU A 87 3.37 7.32 -4.82
C LEU A 87 1.94 7.43 -5.37
N GLN A 88 1.35 8.63 -5.36
CA GLN A 88 -0.03 8.83 -5.81
C GLN A 88 -0.19 8.70 -7.33
N SER A 89 0.77 9.17 -8.12
CA SER A 89 0.80 8.91 -9.57
C SER A 89 0.86 7.40 -9.87
N ASN A 90 1.69 6.66 -9.15
CA ASN A 90 1.80 5.21 -9.32
C ASN A 90 0.50 4.50 -8.92
N ILE A 91 -0.22 5.00 -7.92
CA ILE A 91 -1.53 4.49 -7.55
C ILE A 91 -2.50 4.69 -8.72
N ASP A 92 -2.60 5.90 -9.27
CA ASP A 92 -3.54 6.24 -10.35
C ASP A 92 -3.26 5.48 -11.66
N GLU A 93 -1.99 5.32 -12.04
CA GLU A 93 -1.59 4.54 -13.22
C GLU A 93 -1.91 3.04 -13.08
N ASN A 94 -1.72 2.48 -11.87
CA ASN A 94 -2.06 1.09 -11.59
C ASN A 94 -3.59 0.87 -11.55
N LEU A 95 -4.39 1.84 -11.07
CA LEU A 95 -5.86 1.79 -11.16
C LEU A 95 -6.37 1.72 -12.60
N GLY A 96 -5.71 2.43 -13.53
CA GLY A 96 -6.03 2.40 -14.95
C GLY A 96 -5.84 1.01 -15.57
N GLN A 97 -4.75 0.32 -15.21
CA GLN A 97 -4.41 -0.99 -15.77
C GLN A 97 -5.23 -2.15 -15.16
N VAL A 98 -5.56 -2.09 -13.87
CA VAL A 98 -6.34 -3.15 -13.19
C VAL A 98 -7.77 -3.27 -13.75
N ASN A 99 -8.35 -2.17 -14.23
CA ASN A 99 -9.70 -2.20 -14.82
C ASN A 99 -9.76 -2.87 -16.20
N GLU A 100 -8.64 -3.03 -16.91
CA GLU A 100 -8.61 -3.70 -18.22
C GLU A 100 -8.43 -5.23 -18.14
N VAL A 101 -7.94 -5.77 -17.00
CA VAL A 101 -7.58 -7.20 -16.87
C VAL A 101 -8.75 -8.07 -16.37
N LEU A 102 -9.87 -7.48 -15.91
CA LEU A 102 -10.99 -8.20 -15.29
C LEU A 102 -11.90 -8.97 -16.26
N ASP A 103 -11.55 -9.12 -17.54
CA ASP A 103 -12.36 -9.84 -18.53
C ASP A 103 -11.64 -11.08 -19.10
N GLY A 104 -11.67 -12.20 -18.36
CA GLY A 104 -11.61 -13.54 -18.97
C GLY A 104 -10.75 -14.64 -18.30
N GLY A 105 -11.41 -15.59 -17.63
CA GLY A 105 -11.31 -17.01 -18.00
C GLY A 105 -10.27 -17.96 -17.35
N LYS A 106 -10.81 -18.92 -16.59
CA LYS A 106 -10.29 -20.26 -16.16
C LYS A 106 -9.24 -20.31 -15.04
N THR A 107 -9.71 -20.78 -13.89
CA THR A 107 -8.96 -21.09 -12.66
C THR A 107 -7.84 -22.10 -12.90
N LYS A 108 -6.60 -21.64 -12.73
CA LYS A 108 -5.41 -22.49 -12.60
C LYS A 108 -5.10 -22.65 -11.12
N SER A 109 -4.78 -23.88 -10.72
CA SER A 109 -4.55 -24.27 -9.33
C SER A 109 -3.17 -24.91 -9.18
N ILE A 110 -2.53 -24.73 -8.02
CA ILE A 110 -1.26 -25.40 -7.71
C ILE A 110 -1.52 -26.89 -7.46
N GLU A 111 -0.63 -27.77 -7.89
CA GLU A 111 -0.77 -29.21 -7.65
C GLU A 111 -0.93 -29.51 -6.16
N GLY A 112 -2.04 -30.18 -5.81
CA GLY A 112 -2.40 -30.49 -4.43
C GLY A 112 -3.05 -29.34 -3.65
N ILE A 113 -3.26 -28.17 -4.25
CA ILE A 113 -3.97 -27.02 -3.67
C ILE A 113 -5.12 -26.66 -4.60
N ASN A 114 -6.32 -27.11 -4.24
CA ASN A 114 -7.50 -27.08 -5.13
C ASN A 114 -8.25 -25.75 -5.07
N ILE A 115 -7.53 -24.62 -5.16
CA ILE A 115 -8.07 -23.26 -5.20
C ILE A 115 -7.34 -22.45 -6.30
N SER A 116 -7.94 -21.35 -6.75
CA SER A 116 -7.34 -20.49 -7.77
C SER A 116 -6.21 -19.63 -7.20
N TYR A 117 -5.40 -19.02 -8.07
CA TYR A 117 -4.35 -18.10 -7.63
C TYR A 117 -4.90 -16.87 -6.93
N GLU A 118 -6.04 -16.35 -7.37
CA GLU A 118 -6.71 -15.20 -6.77
C GLU A 118 -7.20 -15.54 -5.37
N GLU A 119 -7.87 -16.69 -5.22
CA GLU A 119 -8.32 -17.15 -3.89
C GLU A 119 -7.13 -17.46 -2.97
N LEU A 120 -6.06 -18.02 -3.51
CA LEU A 120 -4.84 -18.28 -2.76
C LEU A 120 -4.15 -16.97 -2.32
N ALA A 121 -4.07 -15.98 -3.21
CA ALA A 121 -3.52 -14.67 -2.95
C ALA A 121 -4.34 -13.92 -1.88
N GLU A 122 -5.67 -13.95 -1.95
CA GLU A 122 -6.54 -13.39 -0.91
C GLU A 122 -6.25 -14.03 0.46
N ARG A 123 -6.20 -15.37 0.52
CA ARG A 123 -5.95 -16.09 1.77
C ARG A 123 -4.55 -15.87 2.34
N ILE A 124 -3.55 -15.70 1.49
CA ILE A 124 -2.18 -15.35 1.91
C ILE A 124 -2.14 -13.88 2.35
N GLY A 125 -2.77 -12.97 1.60
CA GLY A 125 -2.81 -11.54 1.92
C GLY A 125 -3.53 -11.22 3.22
N ASP A 126 -4.48 -12.06 3.63
CA ASP A 126 -5.17 -11.95 4.92
C ASP A 126 -4.32 -12.41 6.13
N LEU A 127 -3.10 -12.89 5.90
CA LEU A 127 -2.14 -13.12 6.99
C LEU A 127 -1.78 -11.80 7.67
N TYR A 128 -1.50 -11.86 8.97
CA TYR A 128 -0.88 -10.73 9.65
C TYR A 128 0.48 -10.39 9.05
N TYR A 129 0.84 -9.11 9.04
CA TYR A 129 2.02 -8.61 8.32
C TYR A 129 3.32 -9.29 8.72
N ASP A 130 3.48 -9.71 9.98
CA ASP A 130 4.64 -10.48 10.42
C ASP A 130 4.70 -11.87 9.74
N SER A 131 3.57 -12.57 9.70
CA SER A 131 3.43 -13.89 9.07
C SER A 131 3.52 -13.80 7.55
N LEU A 132 3.03 -12.70 6.98
CA LEU A 132 3.12 -12.37 5.57
C LEU A 132 4.58 -12.07 5.16
N ALA A 133 5.32 -11.33 5.97
CA ALA A 133 6.74 -11.09 5.76
C ALA A 133 7.52 -12.41 5.74
N VAL A 134 7.28 -13.29 6.73
CA VAL A 134 7.91 -14.62 6.76
C VAL A 134 7.56 -15.43 5.50
N PHE A 135 6.30 -15.38 5.07
CA PHE A 135 5.87 -16.06 3.84
C PHE A 135 6.62 -15.55 2.61
N ILE A 136 6.77 -14.24 2.44
CA ILE A 136 7.53 -13.64 1.31
C ILE A 136 9.01 -14.03 1.38
N ALA A 137 9.59 -14.08 2.59
CA ALA A 137 10.96 -14.51 2.78
C ALA A 137 11.16 -15.98 2.37
N ASP A 138 10.28 -16.87 2.79
CA ASP A 138 10.29 -18.28 2.39
C ASP A 138 10.07 -18.44 0.88
N LEU A 139 9.16 -17.66 0.28
CA LEU A 139 8.89 -17.69 -1.17
C LEU A 139 10.15 -17.35 -1.97
N LYS A 140 10.81 -16.24 -1.59
CA LYS A 140 12.04 -15.76 -2.20
C LYS A 140 13.16 -16.80 -2.16
N ASP A 141 13.32 -17.50 -1.05
CA ASP A 141 14.39 -18.50 -0.88
C ASP A 141 14.23 -19.69 -1.84
N ASN A 142 13.04 -19.90 -2.40
CA ASN A 142 12.72 -20.95 -3.35
C ASN A 142 12.71 -20.49 -4.82
N ILE A 143 13.12 -19.25 -5.13
CA ILE A 143 13.21 -18.73 -6.50
C ILE A 143 14.67 -18.52 -6.88
N ASP A 144 15.16 -19.11 -7.97
CA ASP A 144 16.59 -19.04 -8.31
C ASP A 144 17.03 -17.72 -8.98
N ASN A 145 16.09 -16.98 -9.59
CA ASN A 145 16.40 -15.73 -10.27
C ASN A 145 16.81 -14.63 -9.27
N LYS A 146 18.03 -14.10 -9.43
CA LYS A 146 18.61 -13.09 -8.54
C LYS A 146 17.86 -11.75 -8.55
N GLU A 147 17.36 -11.33 -9.69
CA GLU A 147 16.62 -10.07 -9.84
C GLU A 147 15.28 -10.15 -9.12
N ILE A 148 14.55 -11.24 -9.33
CA ILE A 148 13.30 -11.54 -8.62
C ILE A 148 13.54 -11.63 -7.11
N LYS A 149 14.62 -12.28 -6.69
CA LYS A 149 15.02 -12.34 -5.27
C LYS A 149 15.25 -10.95 -4.67
N SER A 150 15.80 -10.01 -5.43
CA SER A 150 16.00 -8.62 -4.98
C SER A 150 14.67 -7.93 -4.76
N LEU A 151 13.76 -8.02 -5.72
CA LEU A 151 12.42 -7.41 -5.64
C LEU A 151 11.61 -8.00 -4.47
N LEU A 152 11.67 -9.32 -4.28
CA LEU A 152 11.01 -9.97 -3.14
C LEU A 152 11.64 -9.62 -1.78
N ASN A 153 12.95 -9.32 -1.74
CA ASN A 153 13.59 -8.78 -0.53
C ASN A 153 13.07 -7.38 -0.20
N GLU A 154 12.84 -6.54 -1.21
CA GLU A 154 12.26 -5.22 -1.03
C GLU A 154 10.79 -5.34 -0.59
N ALA A 155 10.00 -6.20 -1.23
CA ALA A 155 8.62 -6.51 -0.79
C ALA A 155 8.57 -6.98 0.67
N PHE A 156 9.47 -7.88 1.06
CA PHE A 156 9.63 -8.33 2.45
C PHE A 156 9.92 -7.17 3.41
N SER A 157 10.82 -6.27 3.02
CA SER A 157 11.22 -5.12 3.85
C SER A 157 10.05 -4.15 4.05
N ASN A 158 9.26 -3.94 3.00
CA ASN A 158 8.08 -3.08 3.05
C ASN A 158 7.00 -3.68 3.99
N ILE A 159 6.67 -4.98 3.84
CA ILE A 159 5.72 -5.65 4.75
C ILE A 159 6.22 -5.70 6.20
N SER A 160 7.53 -5.89 6.41
CA SER A 160 8.11 -5.85 7.75
C SER A 160 7.99 -4.45 8.37
N THR A 161 8.14 -3.40 7.57
CA THR A 161 7.97 -2.01 7.99
C THR A 161 6.49 -1.72 8.31
N ALA A 162 5.57 -2.21 7.47
CA ALA A 162 4.13 -2.19 7.71
C ALA A 162 3.76 -2.85 9.06
N TRP A 163 4.35 -3.99 9.39
CA TRP A 163 4.19 -4.62 10.69
C TRP A 163 4.64 -3.70 11.83
N GLY A 164 5.78 -3.03 11.71
CA GLY A 164 6.26 -2.08 12.73
C GLY A 164 5.29 -0.94 13.05
N TYR A 165 4.44 -0.54 12.10
CA TYR A 165 3.37 0.43 12.35
C TYR A 165 2.15 -0.16 13.08
N CYS A 166 1.93 -1.45 12.94
CA CYS A 166 0.76 -2.16 13.46
C CYS A 166 1.04 -2.91 14.77
N GLU A 167 2.30 -3.27 15.02
CA GLU A 167 2.75 -4.13 16.12
C GLU A 167 2.26 -3.60 17.46
N LYS A 168 2.67 -2.39 17.82
CA LYS A 168 2.32 -1.79 19.11
C LYS A 168 0.80 -1.61 19.31
N PRO A 169 0.03 -1.05 18.36
CA PRO A 169 -1.43 -1.03 18.47
C PRO A 169 -2.06 -2.41 18.68
N VAL A 170 -1.52 -3.46 18.04
CA VAL A 170 -1.99 -4.84 18.22
C VAL A 170 -1.62 -5.36 19.61
N GLU A 171 -0.40 -5.13 20.09
CA GLU A 171 0.04 -5.50 21.44
C GLU A 171 -0.78 -4.81 22.53
N ASP A 172 -0.97 -3.49 22.42
CA ASP A 172 -1.77 -2.69 23.36
C ASP A 172 -3.22 -3.20 23.40
N TYR A 173 -3.81 -3.52 22.24
CA TYR A 173 -5.13 -4.12 22.17
C TYR A 173 -5.16 -5.48 22.88
N LEU A 174 -4.20 -6.36 22.62
CA LEU A 174 -4.10 -7.68 23.24
C LEU A 174 -3.98 -7.59 24.77
N GLU A 175 -3.19 -6.65 25.28
CA GLU A 175 -3.06 -6.40 26.71
C GLU A 175 -4.38 -5.92 27.32
N SER A 176 -5.09 -5.01 26.64
CA SER A 176 -6.39 -4.51 27.09
C SER A 176 -7.51 -5.57 27.17
N ILE A 177 -7.41 -6.64 26.38
CA ILE A 177 -8.39 -7.73 26.36
C ILE A 177 -7.96 -8.94 27.19
N LYS A 178 -6.69 -9.06 27.62
CA LYS A 178 -6.23 -10.07 28.59
C LYS A 178 -6.98 -9.98 29.92
N GLU A 179 -7.46 -8.80 30.29
CA GLU A 179 -8.29 -8.59 31.48
C GLU A 179 -9.76 -9.05 31.31
N LYS A 180 -10.17 -9.44 30.10
CA LYS A 180 -11.51 -9.98 29.79
C LYS A 180 -11.39 -11.42 29.27
N PRO A 181 -11.47 -12.44 30.14
CA PRO A 181 -11.09 -13.82 29.82
C PRO A 181 -11.92 -14.52 28.73
N GLU A 182 -13.01 -13.93 28.24
CA GLU A 182 -13.93 -14.59 27.29
C GLU A 182 -13.68 -14.28 25.80
N LYS A 183 -12.78 -13.36 25.43
CA LYS A 183 -12.64 -12.94 24.01
C LYS A 183 -11.24 -12.75 23.46
N VAL A 184 -10.19 -13.26 24.11
CA VAL A 184 -8.86 -13.28 23.48
C VAL A 184 -8.77 -14.50 22.57
N LYS A 185 -9.33 -14.42 21.37
CA LYS A 185 -8.74 -15.16 20.25
C LYS A 185 -7.38 -14.50 20.05
N THR A 186 -6.33 -15.07 20.66
CA THR A 186 -4.94 -14.74 20.34
C THR A 186 -4.86 -14.62 18.83
N PHE A 187 -4.41 -13.46 18.34
CA PHE A 187 -4.12 -13.26 16.93
C PHE A 187 -3.30 -14.47 16.50
N LYS A 188 -3.88 -15.32 15.65
CA LYS A 188 -3.18 -16.52 15.22
C LYS A 188 -2.15 -16.03 14.22
N HIS A 189 -0.95 -15.71 14.71
CA HIS A 189 0.28 -15.94 13.95
C HIS A 189 0.20 -17.39 13.51
N THR A 190 -0.34 -17.58 12.31
CA THR A 190 -0.76 -18.89 11.87
C THR A 190 0.26 -19.35 10.87
N ASN A 191 0.96 -20.42 11.21
CA ASN A 191 1.84 -21.09 10.28
C ASN A 191 1.04 -21.86 9.21
N GLN A 192 -0.29 -21.76 9.21
CA GLN A 192 -1.18 -22.47 8.29
C GLN A 192 -2.34 -21.59 7.86
N ILE A 193 -2.61 -21.58 6.56
CA ILE A 193 -3.84 -21.00 6.01
C ILE A 193 -4.96 -22.03 6.08
N LYS A 194 -6.11 -21.63 6.63
CA LYS A 194 -7.26 -22.52 6.77
C LYS A 194 -7.69 -23.07 5.40
N GLY A 195 -7.87 -24.38 5.33
CA GLY A 195 -8.39 -25.06 4.13
C GLY A 195 -7.33 -25.41 3.06
N ILE A 196 -6.05 -25.07 3.26
CA ILE A 196 -4.96 -25.50 2.36
C ILE A 196 -4.32 -26.81 2.84
N GLY A 197 -4.34 -27.09 4.16
CA GLY A 197 -3.93 -28.38 4.73
C GLY A 197 -2.41 -28.59 4.82
N ILE A 198 -1.61 -27.61 4.42
CA ILE A 198 -0.15 -27.55 4.61
C ILE A 198 0.24 -26.26 5.33
N ASP A 199 1.47 -26.21 5.84
CA ASP A 199 2.01 -24.98 6.43
C ASP A 199 2.47 -23.96 5.39
N ASN A 200 2.61 -22.71 5.84
CA ASN A 200 2.91 -21.56 5.00
C ASN A 200 4.29 -21.68 4.34
N LYS A 201 5.25 -22.35 4.99
CA LYS A 201 6.60 -22.54 4.47
C LYS A 201 6.61 -23.53 3.30
N GLU A 202 5.95 -24.67 3.47
CA GLU A 202 5.76 -25.65 2.41
C GLU A 202 4.92 -25.07 1.26
N LEU A 203 3.91 -24.26 1.58
CA LEU A 203 3.12 -23.53 0.58
C LEU A 203 3.99 -22.55 -0.22
N ALA A 204 4.79 -21.71 0.45
CA ALA A 204 5.70 -20.77 -0.19
C ALA A 204 6.72 -21.49 -1.08
N LYS A 205 7.24 -22.63 -0.62
CA LYS A 205 8.12 -23.49 -1.42
C LYS A 205 7.43 -24.03 -2.66
N ARG A 206 6.19 -24.51 -2.58
CA ARG A 206 5.46 -25.01 -3.75
C ARG A 206 5.20 -23.91 -4.77
N ILE A 207 4.85 -22.72 -4.30
CA ILE A 207 4.67 -21.54 -5.16
C ILE A 207 5.99 -21.15 -5.82
N GLY A 208 7.09 -21.06 -5.06
CA GLY A 208 8.40 -20.69 -5.60
C GLY A 208 8.94 -21.67 -6.66
N ASN A 209 8.53 -22.94 -6.59
CA ASN A 209 8.89 -23.97 -7.57
C ASN A 209 7.95 -24.04 -8.79
N LEU A 210 6.93 -23.16 -8.89
CA LEU A 210 6.09 -23.10 -10.08
C LEU A 210 6.92 -22.73 -11.32
N VAL A 211 6.47 -23.20 -12.48
CA VAL A 211 7.01 -22.71 -13.76
C VAL A 211 6.76 -21.20 -13.86
N ASN A 212 7.69 -20.46 -14.49
CA ASN A 212 7.67 -19.00 -14.51
C ASN A 212 6.32 -18.37 -14.84
N SER A 213 5.63 -18.88 -15.86
CA SER A 213 4.33 -18.34 -16.30
C SER A 213 3.19 -18.52 -15.28
N GLU A 214 3.32 -19.48 -14.38
CA GLU A 214 2.35 -19.75 -13.32
C GLU A 214 2.76 -19.01 -12.03
N LEU A 215 4.06 -18.91 -11.73
CA LEU A 215 4.57 -18.05 -10.67
C LEU A 215 4.23 -16.57 -10.94
N SER A 216 4.36 -16.12 -12.18
CA SER A 216 4.04 -14.75 -12.61
C SER A 216 2.57 -14.41 -12.31
N LYS A 217 1.64 -15.29 -12.66
CA LYS A 217 0.20 -15.10 -12.38
C LYS A 217 -0.11 -15.04 -10.89
N PHE A 218 0.54 -15.90 -10.11
CA PHE A 218 0.38 -15.85 -8.67
C PHE A 218 0.88 -14.51 -8.10
N LEU A 219 2.08 -14.06 -8.50
CA LEU A 219 2.64 -12.79 -8.05
C LEU A 219 1.79 -11.59 -8.47
N GLU A 220 1.18 -11.66 -9.65
CA GLU A 220 0.23 -10.65 -10.12
C GLU A 220 -1.02 -10.60 -9.23
N ALA A 221 -1.70 -11.72 -9.01
CA ALA A 221 -2.85 -11.79 -8.12
C ALA A 221 -2.51 -11.34 -6.68
N PHE A 222 -1.31 -11.69 -6.21
CA PHE A 222 -0.84 -11.29 -4.89
C PHE A 222 -0.53 -9.80 -4.80
N SER A 223 0.06 -9.21 -5.84
CA SER A 223 0.25 -7.76 -5.94
C SER A 223 -1.08 -7.01 -5.89
N GLU A 224 -2.11 -7.49 -6.59
CA GLU A 224 -3.44 -6.87 -6.60
C GLU A 224 -4.10 -6.88 -5.22
N LYS A 225 -3.98 -7.99 -4.48
CA LYS A 225 -4.49 -8.08 -3.11
C LYS A 225 -3.79 -7.05 -2.20
N MET A 226 -2.46 -7.01 -2.21
CA MET A 226 -1.70 -6.02 -1.41
C MET A 226 -2.07 -4.59 -1.76
N TYR A 227 -2.30 -4.32 -3.04
CA TYR A 227 -2.75 -3.02 -3.52
C TYR A 227 -4.14 -2.65 -3.00
N LYS A 228 -5.12 -3.56 -3.08
CA LYS A 228 -6.48 -3.35 -2.53
C LYS A 228 -6.46 -3.09 -1.02
N ASP A 229 -5.62 -3.82 -0.29
CA ASP A 229 -5.44 -3.60 1.16
C ASP A 229 -4.79 -2.23 1.43
N GLY A 230 -3.81 -1.83 0.61
CA GLY A 230 -3.23 -0.49 0.63
C GLY A 230 -4.29 0.62 0.49
N ILE A 231 -5.18 0.52 -0.51
CA ILE A 231 -6.31 1.47 -0.68
C ILE A 231 -7.21 1.47 0.54
N ALA A 232 -7.53 0.29 1.09
CA ALA A 232 -8.42 0.19 2.24
C ALA A 232 -7.80 0.75 3.54
N ASP A 233 -6.48 0.85 3.59
CA ASP A 233 -5.71 1.46 4.68
C ASP A 233 -5.46 2.96 4.47
N GLU A 234 -5.49 3.44 3.23
CA GLU A 234 -5.41 4.85 2.89
C GLU A 234 -6.63 5.64 3.44
N GLY A 235 -6.38 6.81 4.03
CA GLY A 235 -7.43 7.75 4.44
C GLY A 235 -7.99 7.64 5.86
N ARG A 236 -7.38 6.85 6.77
CA ARG A 236 -7.94 6.68 8.14
C ARG A 236 -7.17 7.33 9.28
N ILE A 237 -5.85 7.13 9.40
CA ILE A 237 -4.95 7.63 10.47
C ILE A 237 -3.50 7.63 9.92
N PRO A 238 -2.57 8.50 10.34
CA PRO A 238 -1.18 8.51 9.85
C PRO A 238 -0.44 7.16 9.88
N SER A 239 -0.69 6.31 10.87
CA SER A 239 -0.11 4.95 10.91
C SER A 239 -0.64 4.05 9.79
N ARG A 240 -1.90 4.22 9.38
CA ARG A 240 -2.51 3.48 8.27
C ARG A 240 -2.10 4.02 6.90
N ILE A 241 -1.79 5.32 6.80
CA ILE A 241 -1.18 5.87 5.58
C ILE A 241 0.21 5.27 5.38
N LYS A 242 1.03 5.24 6.43
CA LYS A 242 2.35 4.59 6.33
C LYS A 242 2.22 3.11 5.98
N LEU A 243 1.27 2.41 6.59
CA LEU A 243 0.92 1.05 6.21
C LEU A 243 0.53 0.95 4.72
N ALA A 244 -0.37 1.79 4.24
CA ALA A 244 -0.79 1.84 2.85
C ALA A 244 0.39 2.08 1.90
N THR A 245 1.27 3.03 2.22
CA THR A 245 2.49 3.30 1.46
C THR A 245 3.38 2.06 1.35
N GLU A 246 3.58 1.34 2.45
CA GLU A 246 4.38 0.11 2.43
C GLU A 246 3.69 -1.03 1.68
N LEU A 247 2.36 -1.16 1.81
CA LEU A 247 1.57 -2.16 1.07
C LEU A 247 1.59 -1.91 -0.44
N TYR A 248 1.48 -0.66 -0.88
CA TYR A 248 1.64 -0.28 -2.28
C TYR A 248 3.05 -0.53 -2.78
N SER A 249 4.05 -0.16 -2.00
CA SER A 249 5.44 -0.42 -2.36
C SER A 249 5.68 -1.93 -2.49
N CYS A 250 5.13 -2.75 -1.60
CA CYS A 250 5.13 -4.20 -1.71
C CYS A 250 4.45 -4.68 -2.99
N ALA A 251 3.25 -4.19 -3.28
CA ALA A 251 2.49 -4.56 -4.49
C ALA A 251 3.30 -4.26 -5.77
N SER A 252 3.91 -3.07 -5.86
CA SER A 252 4.75 -2.68 -6.99
C SER A 252 5.93 -3.64 -7.19
N ARG A 253 6.64 -4.01 -6.11
CA ARG A 253 7.76 -4.97 -6.21
C ARG A 253 7.33 -6.36 -6.64
N LEU A 254 6.17 -6.82 -6.16
CA LEU A 254 5.58 -8.10 -6.59
C LEU A 254 5.20 -8.07 -8.08
N LYS A 255 4.66 -6.95 -8.57
CA LYS A 255 4.30 -6.75 -9.97
C LYS A 255 5.53 -6.70 -10.88
N GLU A 256 6.58 -5.97 -10.50
CA GLU A 256 7.85 -5.98 -11.25
C GLU A 256 8.44 -7.39 -11.33
N ALA A 257 8.40 -8.14 -10.23
CA ALA A 257 8.88 -9.52 -10.20
C ALA A 257 8.10 -10.43 -11.16
N SER A 258 6.79 -10.21 -11.31
CA SER A 258 5.96 -10.99 -12.23
C SER A 258 6.26 -10.71 -13.70
N GLN A 259 6.68 -9.49 -14.04
CA GLN A 259 7.02 -9.07 -15.41
C GLN A 259 8.35 -9.64 -15.92
N ILE A 260 9.25 -10.06 -15.01
CA ILE A 260 10.57 -10.64 -15.35
C ILE A 260 10.48 -12.15 -15.65
N LEU A 261 9.45 -12.83 -15.16
CA LEU A 261 9.26 -14.29 -15.25
C LEU A 261 8.80 -14.77 -16.62
#